data_AF-L9X6R9-F1
#
_entry.id   AF-L9X6R9-F1
#
_cell.length_a   1.000
_cell.length_b   1.000
_cell.length_c   1.000
_cell.angle_alpha   90.00
_cell.angle_beta   90.00
_cell.angle_gamma   90.00
#
_symmetry.space_group_name_H-M   'P 1'
#
loop_
_entity.id
_entity.type
_entity.pdbx_description
1 polymer ?
#
loop_
_entity_poly.entity_id
_entity_poly.type
_entity_poly.pdbx_seq_one_letter_code
_entity_poly.pdbx_strand_id
1 'polypeptide(L)'
;MLADLPSESYDADLEESWENERTATPVRAFAVRLHQTGRSIRETTTILAELGIERSHGAFWNWVHRLADSGRDPPTASPSRVAVDETAVKINEGWSWLDATIDTETKLILDVALFGRHGTDPAAAFLYGLREKHELPDAEFLVGQFVYRTALARLGLNGRVNSTDRNHIKKWFHTLKM
;
A
#
# COMPACT_ATOMS: atom_id res chain seq x y z
N MET A 1 24.27 20.43 -3.58
CA MET A 1 24.28 19.06 -2.97
C MET A 1 22.82 18.70 -2.69
N LEU A 2 22.39 17.44 -2.62
CA LEU A 2 20.95 17.13 -2.36
C LEU A 2 20.44 17.72 -1.01
N ALA A 3 21.37 18.09 -0.12
CA ALA A 3 21.11 18.86 1.10
C ALA A 3 20.53 20.28 0.84
N ASP A 4 20.68 20.81 -0.38
CA ASP A 4 20.21 22.14 -0.79
C ASP A 4 18.91 22.07 -1.62
N LEU A 5 18.24 20.91 -1.67
CA LEU A 5 16.99 20.77 -2.42
C LEU A 5 15.92 21.70 -1.83
N PRO A 6 15.25 22.51 -2.67
CA PRO A 6 14.20 23.41 -2.21
C PRO A 6 13.04 22.62 -1.57
N SER A 7 12.52 23.16 -0.47
CA SER A 7 11.38 22.64 0.29
C SER A 7 10.04 22.70 -0.47
N GLU A 8 10.02 23.24 -1.69
CA GLU A 8 8.83 23.68 -2.42
C GLU A 8 7.89 22.55 -2.90
N SER A 9 8.22 21.27 -2.68
CA SER A 9 7.37 20.14 -3.11
C SER A 9 7.03 19.12 -2.03
N TYR A 10 7.34 19.40 -0.76
CA TYR A 10 7.11 18.45 0.32
C TYR A 10 5.77 18.68 1.01
N ASP A 11 4.99 17.61 1.15
CA ASP A 11 3.81 17.59 2.00
C ASP A 11 4.22 17.89 3.44
N ALA A 12 3.63 18.94 4.03
CA ALA A 12 3.91 19.35 5.42
C ALA A 12 3.60 18.22 6.43
N ASP A 13 2.71 17.29 6.05
CA ASP A 13 2.33 16.11 6.83
C ASP A 13 3.50 15.12 7.09
N LEU A 14 4.60 15.20 6.33
CA LEU A 14 5.77 14.34 6.56
C LEU A 14 6.63 14.77 7.76
N GLU A 15 6.48 16.00 8.26
CA GLU A 15 7.27 16.51 9.38
C GLU A 15 6.93 15.81 10.71
N GLU A 16 5.64 15.57 10.97
CA GLU A 16 5.15 14.86 12.15
C GLU A 16 5.73 13.43 12.24
N SER A 17 5.81 12.75 11.11
CA SER A 17 6.26 11.35 11.02
C SER A 17 7.69 11.15 11.54
N TRP A 18 8.52 12.19 11.46
CA TRP A 18 9.93 12.10 11.84
C TRP A 18 10.40 13.23 12.74
N GLU A 19 9.55 13.67 13.67
CA GLU A 19 9.96 14.59 14.73
C GLU A 19 11.24 14.13 15.44
N ASN A 20 12.11 15.08 15.78
CA ASN A 20 13.36 14.93 16.54
C ASN A 20 14.52 14.19 15.84
N GLU A 21 14.37 13.85 14.57
CA GLU A 21 15.47 13.31 13.76
C GLU A 21 16.42 14.40 13.27
N ARG A 22 17.72 14.09 13.25
CA ARG A 22 18.78 15.06 12.88
C ARG A 22 18.91 15.32 11.39
N THR A 23 18.34 14.45 10.54
CA THR A 23 18.44 14.57 9.09
C THR A 23 17.25 15.35 8.57
N ALA A 24 17.44 16.25 7.61
CA ALA A 24 16.35 17.07 7.07
C ALA A 24 15.20 16.22 6.49
N THR A 25 13.95 16.69 6.61
CA THR A 25 12.75 16.01 6.08
C THR A 25 12.85 15.70 4.58
N PRO A 26 13.32 16.63 3.72
CA PRO A 26 13.50 16.37 2.30
C PRO A 26 14.37 15.14 1.98
N VAL A 27 15.46 14.98 2.73
CA VAL A 27 16.41 13.87 2.54
C VAL A 27 15.78 12.53 2.96
N ARG A 28 15.06 12.51 4.09
CA ARG A 28 14.37 11.30 4.57
C ARG A 28 13.25 10.89 3.61
N ALA A 29 12.45 11.84 3.16
CA ALA A 29 11.41 11.63 2.17
C ALA A 29 11.99 11.10 0.84
N PHE A 30 13.10 11.67 0.37
CA PHE A 30 13.82 11.18 -0.80
C PHE A 30 14.30 9.73 -0.60
N ALA A 31 14.93 9.43 0.54
CA ALA A 31 15.41 8.09 0.86
C ALA A 31 14.28 7.06 0.90
N VAL A 32 13.17 7.38 1.57
CA VAL A 32 12.01 6.49 1.64
C VAL A 32 11.37 6.28 0.28
N ARG A 33 11.22 7.35 -0.53
CA ARG A 33 10.72 7.22 -1.91
C ARG A 33 11.65 6.38 -2.78
N LEU A 34 12.97 6.49 -2.60
CA LEU A 34 13.93 5.64 -3.28
C LEU A 34 13.75 4.16 -2.89
N HIS A 35 13.56 3.86 -1.60
CA HIS A 35 13.25 2.51 -1.12
C HIS A 35 11.94 1.97 -1.70
N GLN A 36 10.89 2.79 -1.80
CA GLN A 36 9.60 2.43 -2.40
C GLN A 36 9.69 2.05 -3.88
N THR A 37 10.81 2.32 -4.57
CA THR A 37 11.05 1.82 -5.94
C THR A 37 11.53 0.37 -6.00
N GLY A 38 11.53 -0.36 -4.88
CA GLY A 38 11.98 -1.75 -4.78
C GLY A 38 13.46 -1.90 -4.39
N ARG A 39 14.08 -0.84 -3.85
CA ARG A 39 15.47 -0.90 -3.37
C ARG A 39 15.52 -1.46 -1.97
N SER A 40 16.48 -2.32 -1.66
CA SER A 40 16.71 -2.71 -0.27
C SER A 40 17.16 -1.53 0.59
N ILE A 41 16.98 -1.64 1.91
CA ILE A 41 17.50 -0.67 2.88
C ILE A 41 19.01 -0.46 2.69
N ARG A 42 19.75 -1.55 2.41
CA ARG A 42 21.21 -1.49 2.20
C ARG A 42 21.59 -0.73 0.94
N GLU A 43 20.98 -1.08 -0.19
CA GLU A 43 21.22 -0.36 -1.45
C GLU A 43 20.87 1.11 -1.34
N THR A 44 19.76 1.43 -0.67
CA THR A 44 19.33 2.81 -0.45
C THR A 44 20.37 3.57 0.37
N THR A 45 20.88 3.00 1.47
CA THR A 45 21.95 3.62 2.26
C THR A 45 23.26 3.78 1.50
N THR A 46 23.61 2.84 0.61
CA THR A 46 24.78 2.97 -0.27
C THR A 46 24.60 4.14 -1.24
N ILE A 47 23.43 4.26 -1.88
CA ILE A 47 23.14 5.39 -2.79
C ILE A 47 23.19 6.72 -2.04
N LEU A 48 22.65 6.79 -0.82
CA LEU A 48 22.75 7.99 0.01
C LEU A 48 24.20 8.37 0.35
N ALA A 49 25.06 7.38 0.63
CA ALA A 49 26.48 7.63 0.90
C ALA A 49 27.21 8.22 -0.32
N GLU A 50 26.95 7.71 -1.53
CA GLU A 50 27.47 8.28 -2.79
C GLU A 50 27.01 9.74 -3.01
N LEU A 51 25.88 10.12 -2.43
CA LEU A 51 25.33 11.48 -2.46
C LEU A 51 25.82 12.35 -1.30
N GLY A 52 26.77 11.85 -0.48
CA GLY A 52 27.35 12.54 0.67
C GLY A 52 26.49 12.51 1.92
N ILE A 53 25.51 11.61 2.00
CA ILE A 53 24.56 11.49 3.11
C ILE A 53 24.83 10.19 3.86
N GLU A 54 25.75 10.24 4.82
CA GLU A 54 26.13 9.07 5.61
C GLU A 54 25.12 8.76 6.72
N ARG A 55 24.41 7.63 6.58
CA ARG A 55 23.48 7.12 7.58
C ARG A 55 23.54 5.62 7.73
N SER A 56 23.30 5.15 8.95
CA SER A 56 23.27 3.72 9.23
C SER A 56 21.99 3.08 8.68
N HIS A 57 22.08 1.79 8.36
CA HIS A 57 20.93 0.96 8.01
C HIS A 57 19.80 1.04 9.04
N GLY A 58 20.14 1.06 10.34
CA GLY A 58 19.15 1.16 11.42
C GLY A 58 18.44 2.51 11.46
N ALA A 59 19.15 3.61 11.17
CA ALA A 59 18.52 4.92 11.07
C ALA A 59 17.54 4.96 9.89
N PHE A 60 17.94 4.43 8.72
CA PHE A 60 17.03 4.38 7.57
C PHE A 60 15.83 3.45 7.82
N TRP A 61 16.05 2.30 8.46
CA TRP A 61 14.97 1.40 8.87
C TRP A 61 13.96 2.12 9.77
N ASN A 62 14.42 2.85 10.79
CA ASN A 62 13.52 3.63 11.66
C ASN A 62 12.71 4.67 10.89
N TRP A 63 13.29 5.32 9.88
CA TRP A 63 12.54 6.29 9.07
C TRP A 63 11.42 5.62 8.28
N VAL A 64 11.69 4.48 7.64
CA VAL A 64 10.67 3.73 6.90
C VAL A 64 9.53 3.30 7.83
N HIS A 65 9.85 2.73 8.99
CA HIS A 65 8.85 2.22 9.93
C HIS A 65 8.04 3.34 10.58
N ARG A 66 8.68 4.44 11.00
CA ARG A 66 7.96 5.59 11.55
C ARG A 66 6.96 6.18 10.55
N LEU A 67 7.31 6.24 9.26
CA LEU A 67 6.38 6.70 8.23
C LEU A 67 5.24 5.70 7.99
N ALA A 68 5.54 4.40 8.05
CA ALA A 68 4.50 3.37 7.91
C ALA A 68 3.49 3.44 9.08
N ASP A 69 3.99 3.65 10.30
CA ASP A 69 3.16 3.74 11.51
C ASP A 69 2.37 5.06 11.63
N SER A 70 2.84 6.14 10.98
CA SER A 70 2.15 7.43 10.92
C SER A 70 1.17 7.55 9.75
N GLY A 71 1.08 6.52 8.90
CA GLY A 71 0.22 6.52 7.73
C GLY A 71 -1.24 6.77 8.11
N ARG A 72 -1.85 7.78 7.48
CA ARG A 72 -3.31 7.97 7.54
C ARG A 72 -3.98 6.96 6.62
N ASP A 73 -5.16 6.50 7.00
CA ASP A 73 -6.03 5.78 6.07
C ASP A 73 -6.21 6.61 4.79
N PRO A 74 -6.34 5.95 3.62
CA PRO A 74 -6.64 6.66 2.40
C PRO A 74 -7.93 7.48 2.58
N PRO A 75 -8.04 8.65 1.92
CA PRO A 75 -9.23 9.46 2.03
C PRO A 75 -10.47 8.62 1.66
N THR A 76 -11.58 8.86 2.38
CA THR A 76 -12.88 8.28 2.02
C THR A 76 -13.15 8.57 0.55
N ALA A 77 -13.60 7.54 -0.16
CA ALA A 77 -13.79 7.56 -1.60
C ALA A 77 -15.15 6.94 -1.92
N SER A 78 -15.72 7.34 -3.05
CA SER A 78 -17.02 6.86 -3.51
C SER A 78 -16.92 6.31 -4.95
N PRO A 79 -16.14 5.22 -5.17
CA PRO A 79 -15.84 4.71 -6.50
C PRO A 79 -17.06 4.06 -7.15
N SER A 80 -17.19 4.22 -8.47
CA SER A 80 -18.23 3.53 -9.26
C SER A 80 -17.88 2.06 -9.54
N ARG A 81 -16.59 1.71 -9.56
CA ARG A 81 -16.10 0.37 -9.84
C ARG A 81 -14.75 0.12 -9.18
N VAL A 82 -14.65 -1.01 -8.49
CA VAL A 82 -13.44 -1.43 -7.78
C VAL A 82 -12.96 -2.78 -8.25
N ALA A 83 -11.64 -2.99 -8.27
CA ALA A 83 -11.03 -4.28 -8.50
C ALA A 83 -10.43 -4.80 -7.20
N VAL A 84 -10.84 -6.01 -6.82
CA VAL A 84 -10.37 -6.70 -5.62
C VAL A 84 -9.59 -7.93 -6.02
N ASP A 85 -8.42 -8.13 -5.42
CA ASP A 85 -7.58 -9.31 -5.64
C ASP A 85 -6.87 -9.72 -4.35
N GLU A 86 -6.49 -11.00 -4.32
CA GLU A 86 -5.72 -11.60 -3.26
C GLU A 86 -4.43 -12.14 -3.85
N THR A 87 -3.34 -12.00 -3.11
CA THR A 87 -2.13 -12.73 -3.41
C THR A 87 -1.50 -13.35 -2.18
N ALA A 88 -0.98 -14.57 -2.33
CA ALA A 88 -0.07 -15.14 -1.35
C ALA A 88 1.24 -14.35 -1.32
N VAL A 89 1.72 -14.07 -0.10
CA VAL A 89 3.01 -13.48 0.21
C VAL A 89 3.71 -14.35 1.26
N LYS A 90 5.04 -14.40 1.21
CA LYS A 90 5.84 -15.13 2.19
C LYS A 90 6.51 -14.12 3.11
N ILE A 91 6.16 -14.16 4.38
CA ILE A 91 6.72 -13.30 5.42
C ILE A 91 7.47 -14.20 6.40
N ASN A 92 8.78 -14.00 6.52
CA ASN A 92 9.67 -14.94 7.19
C ASN A 92 9.51 -16.36 6.62
N GLU A 93 9.16 -17.33 7.47
CA GLU A 93 8.94 -18.73 7.10
C GLU A 93 7.46 -19.04 6.80
N GLY A 94 6.55 -18.12 7.10
CA GLY A 94 5.10 -18.31 7.00
C GLY A 94 4.51 -17.78 5.69
N TRP A 95 3.45 -18.45 5.22
CA TRP A 95 2.59 -17.92 4.17
C TRP A 95 1.49 -17.05 4.76
N SER A 96 1.19 -15.96 4.07
CA SER A 96 0.06 -15.08 4.37
C SER A 96 -0.61 -14.66 3.07
N TRP A 97 -1.85 -14.18 3.16
CA TRP A 97 -2.66 -13.76 2.03
C TRP A 97 -2.95 -12.28 2.16
N LEU A 98 -2.52 -11.53 1.15
CA LEU A 98 -2.70 -10.10 1.08
C LEU A 98 -3.85 -9.79 0.13
N ASP A 99 -4.91 -9.23 0.69
CA ASP A 99 -6.05 -8.72 -0.04
C ASP A 99 -5.88 -7.23 -0.29
N ALA A 100 -6.22 -6.78 -1.49
CA ALA A 100 -6.18 -5.38 -1.84
C ALA A 100 -7.38 -4.99 -2.71
N THR A 101 -7.75 -3.73 -2.61
CA THR A 101 -8.78 -3.11 -3.44
C THR A 101 -8.22 -1.86 -4.11
N ILE A 102 -8.46 -1.72 -5.41
CA ILE A 102 -8.12 -0.53 -6.17
C ILE A 102 -9.37 0.04 -6.85
N ASP A 103 -9.51 1.35 -6.85
CA ASP A 103 -10.44 2.03 -7.74
C ASP A 103 -9.97 1.89 -9.18
N THR A 104 -10.84 1.37 -10.05
CA THR A 104 -10.48 1.11 -11.44
C THR A 104 -10.36 2.38 -12.28
N GLU A 105 -10.93 3.50 -11.85
CA GLU A 105 -10.86 4.78 -12.55
C GLU A 105 -9.65 5.59 -12.08
N THR A 106 -9.62 5.93 -10.79
CA THR A 106 -8.58 6.80 -10.21
C THR A 106 -7.24 6.08 -9.95
N LYS A 107 -7.25 4.74 -9.96
CA LYS A 107 -6.10 3.89 -9.58
C LYS A 107 -5.68 4.04 -8.12
N LEU A 108 -6.52 4.66 -7.28
CA LEU A 108 -6.28 4.75 -5.85
C LEU A 108 -6.39 3.36 -5.22
N ILE A 109 -5.40 2.99 -4.40
CA ILE A 109 -5.51 1.82 -3.53
C ILE A 109 -6.41 2.22 -2.37
N LEU A 110 -7.55 1.55 -2.26
CA LEU A 110 -8.58 1.87 -1.28
C LEU A 110 -8.35 1.14 0.04
N ASP A 111 -7.96 -0.13 0.00
CA ASP A 111 -7.60 -0.85 1.22
C ASP A 111 -6.65 -2.00 0.92
N VAL A 112 -5.87 -2.37 1.93
CA VAL A 112 -4.94 -3.50 1.90
C VAL A 112 -5.01 -4.20 3.27
N ALA A 113 -5.24 -5.50 3.27
CA ALA A 113 -5.28 -6.29 4.50
C ALA A 113 -4.51 -7.60 4.36
N LEU A 114 -3.87 -8.03 5.44
CA LEU A 114 -3.10 -9.26 5.50
C LEU A 114 -3.78 -10.28 6.42
N PHE A 115 -3.98 -11.50 5.92
CA PHE A 115 -4.57 -12.60 6.66
C PHE A 115 -3.64 -13.81 6.71
N GLY A 116 -3.66 -14.53 7.85
CA GLY A 116 -2.90 -15.77 8.02
C GLY A 116 -3.49 -16.99 7.31
N ARG A 117 -4.64 -16.86 6.63
CA ARG A 117 -5.28 -17.93 5.88
C ARG A 117 -6.04 -17.38 4.67
N HIS A 118 -6.11 -18.18 3.62
CA HIS A 118 -7.04 -18.00 2.51
C HIS A 118 -8.47 -18.41 2.89
N GLY A 119 -9.47 -17.82 2.23
CA GLY A 119 -10.83 -18.35 2.21
C GLY A 119 -11.91 -17.27 2.31
N THR A 120 -13.16 -17.73 2.35
CA THR A 120 -14.34 -16.85 2.27
C THR A 120 -14.47 -15.92 3.47
N ASP A 121 -14.10 -16.38 4.67
CA ASP A 121 -14.25 -15.56 5.87
C ASP A 121 -13.25 -14.39 5.91
N PRO A 122 -11.93 -14.59 5.62
CA PRO A 122 -11.00 -13.48 5.37
C PRO A 122 -11.49 -12.51 4.30
N ALA A 123 -11.93 -13.01 3.14
CA ALA A 123 -12.42 -12.18 2.05
C ALA A 123 -13.66 -11.36 2.46
N ALA A 124 -14.58 -11.94 3.23
CA ALA A 124 -15.74 -11.22 3.76
C ALA A 124 -15.35 -10.19 4.81
N ALA A 125 -14.40 -10.50 5.70
CA ALA A 125 -13.88 -9.54 6.67
C ALA A 125 -13.21 -8.35 5.99
N PHE A 126 -12.43 -8.59 4.93
CA PHE A 126 -11.80 -7.55 4.13
C PHE A 126 -12.85 -6.63 3.47
N LEU A 127 -13.82 -7.21 2.76
CA LEU A 127 -14.89 -6.44 2.11
C LEU A 127 -15.76 -5.67 3.10
N TYR A 128 -15.98 -6.23 4.29
CA TYR A 128 -16.68 -5.52 5.37
C TYR A 128 -15.89 -4.28 5.82
N GLY A 129 -14.59 -4.43 6.10
CA GLY A 129 -13.72 -3.30 6.47
C GLY A 129 -13.68 -2.21 5.38
N LEU A 130 -13.60 -2.61 4.11
CA LEU A 130 -13.64 -1.69 2.98
C LEU A 130 -14.93 -0.84 2.97
N ARG A 131 -16.09 -1.45 3.25
CA ARG A 131 -17.38 -0.76 3.32
C ARG A 131 -17.48 0.21 4.50
N GLU A 132 -16.81 -0.07 5.61
CA GLU A 132 -16.78 0.83 6.76
C GLU A 132 -15.95 2.09 6.47
N LYS A 133 -14.93 1.98 5.61
CA LYS A 133 -14.02 3.09 5.27
C LYS A 133 -14.49 3.95 4.09
N HIS A 134 -15.23 3.37 3.15
CA HIS A 134 -15.58 3.99 1.87
C HIS A 134 -17.08 3.91 1.54
N GLU A 135 -17.56 4.87 0.77
CA GLU A 135 -18.96 4.93 0.34
C GLU A 135 -19.16 4.07 -0.91
N LEU A 136 -19.75 2.89 -0.76
CA LEU A 136 -19.87 1.89 -1.84
C LEU A 136 -21.33 1.51 -2.18
N PRO A 137 -22.30 2.45 -2.27
CA PRO A 137 -23.72 2.10 -2.41
C PRO A 137 -24.04 1.35 -3.71
N ASP A 138 -23.34 1.66 -4.81
CA ASP A 138 -23.59 1.08 -6.15
C ASP A 138 -22.30 0.63 -6.85
N ALA A 139 -21.19 0.53 -6.11
CA ALA A 139 -19.90 0.17 -6.68
C ALA A 139 -19.95 -1.23 -7.30
N GLU A 140 -19.50 -1.37 -8.56
CA GLU A 140 -19.32 -2.66 -9.19
C GLU A 140 -18.00 -3.30 -8.74
N PHE A 141 -18.07 -4.44 -8.06
CA PHE A 141 -16.90 -5.20 -7.64
C PHE A 141 -16.43 -6.17 -8.73
N LEU A 142 -15.19 -5.99 -9.16
CA LEU A 142 -14.48 -6.90 -10.06
C LEU A 142 -13.53 -7.79 -9.28
N VAL A 143 -13.90 -9.06 -9.13
CA VAL A 143 -13.15 -10.01 -8.28
C VAL A 143 -12.50 -11.11 -9.10
N GLY A 144 -11.39 -11.67 -8.62
CA GLY A 144 -10.61 -12.66 -9.37
C GLY A 144 -10.84 -14.10 -9.01
N GLN A 145 -11.32 -14.33 -7.80
CA GLN A 145 -11.46 -15.67 -7.26
C GLN A 145 -12.92 -15.92 -6.88
N PHE A 146 -13.34 -17.18 -6.99
CA PHE A 146 -14.69 -17.58 -6.61
C PHE A 146 -14.99 -17.35 -5.12
N VAL A 147 -13.97 -17.38 -4.27
CA VAL A 147 -14.06 -17.07 -2.83
C VAL A 147 -14.74 -15.72 -2.59
N TYR A 148 -14.35 -14.71 -3.37
CA TYR A 148 -14.93 -13.38 -3.31
C TYR A 148 -16.38 -13.31 -3.77
N ARG A 149 -16.82 -14.19 -4.69
CA ARG A 149 -18.22 -14.22 -5.12
C ARG A 149 -19.15 -14.56 -3.95
N THR A 150 -18.75 -15.51 -3.10
CA THR A 150 -19.51 -15.86 -1.90
C THR A 150 -19.46 -14.73 -0.87
N ALA A 151 -18.30 -14.09 -0.69
CA ALA A 151 -18.15 -12.96 0.24
C ALA A 151 -19.02 -11.77 -0.17
N LEU A 152 -19.05 -11.41 -1.46
CA LEU A 152 -19.93 -10.37 -2.00
C LEU A 152 -21.41 -10.68 -1.73
N ALA A 153 -21.83 -11.91 -2.01
CA ALA A 153 -23.21 -12.34 -1.78
C ALA A 153 -23.60 -12.26 -0.30
N ARG A 154 -22.71 -12.66 0.62
CA ARG A 154 -22.94 -12.57 2.08
C ARG A 154 -23.13 -11.12 2.56
N LEU A 155 -22.47 -10.16 1.91
CA LEU A 155 -22.51 -8.74 2.28
C LEU A 155 -23.53 -7.92 1.48
N GLY A 156 -24.23 -8.53 0.52
CA GLY A 156 -25.16 -7.84 -0.37
C GLY A 156 -24.48 -6.86 -1.33
N LEU A 157 -23.22 -7.10 -1.67
CA LEU A 157 -22.44 -6.24 -2.57
C LEU A 157 -22.61 -6.67 -4.03
N ASN A 158 -22.71 -5.69 -4.93
CA ASN A 158 -22.83 -5.94 -6.37
C ASN A 158 -21.47 -6.25 -6.99
N GLY A 159 -21.32 -7.41 -7.62
CA GLY A 159 -20.07 -7.71 -8.30
C GLY A 159 -20.09 -8.99 -9.12
N ARG A 160 -19.04 -9.12 -9.94
CA ARG A 160 -18.83 -10.28 -10.81
C ARG A 160 -17.38 -10.71 -10.82
N VAL A 161 -17.18 -11.99 -11.11
CA VAL A 161 -15.84 -12.49 -11.43
C VAL A 161 -15.45 -11.93 -12.79
N ASN A 162 -14.34 -11.19 -12.87
CA ASN A 162 -13.85 -10.57 -14.10
C ASN A 162 -12.33 -10.73 -14.19
N SER A 163 -11.81 -11.42 -15.20
CA SER A 163 -10.37 -11.67 -15.34
C SER A 163 -9.59 -10.55 -16.05
N THR A 164 -10.28 -9.69 -16.81
CA THR A 164 -9.70 -8.74 -17.78
C THR A 164 -9.43 -7.37 -17.17
N ASP A 165 -10.43 -6.76 -16.53
CA ASP A 165 -10.35 -5.36 -16.09
C ASP A 165 -9.61 -5.17 -14.75
N ARG A 166 -9.12 -6.27 -14.17
CA ARG A 166 -8.31 -6.31 -12.93
C ARG A 166 -6.80 -6.20 -13.18
N ASN A 167 -6.39 -5.76 -14.37
CA ASN A 167 -4.97 -5.67 -14.73
C ASN A 167 -4.19 -4.71 -13.81
N HIS A 168 -4.81 -3.63 -13.34
CA HIS A 168 -4.16 -2.64 -12.49
C HIS A 168 -3.72 -3.22 -11.15
N ILE A 169 -4.62 -3.93 -10.46
CA ILE A 169 -4.29 -4.57 -9.18
C ILE A 169 -3.29 -5.71 -9.33
N LYS A 170 -3.38 -6.49 -10.42
CA LYS A 170 -2.39 -7.54 -10.72
C LYS A 170 -0.99 -6.97 -10.95
N LYS A 171 -0.89 -5.86 -11.70
CA LYS A 171 0.37 -5.14 -11.91
C LYS A 171 0.91 -4.57 -10.60
N TRP A 172 0.03 -4.01 -9.77
CA TRP A 172 0.42 -3.51 -8.46
C TRP A 172 0.99 -4.62 -7.56
N PHE A 173 0.35 -5.79 -7.51
CA PHE A 173 0.90 -6.94 -6.79
C PHE A 173 2.24 -7.44 -7.36
N HIS A 174 2.45 -7.34 -8.67
CA HIS A 174 3.75 -7.65 -9.25
C HIS A 174 4.82 -6.69 -8.72
N THR A 175 4.56 -5.38 -8.71
CA THR A 175 5.47 -4.38 -8.14
C THR A 175 5.74 -4.63 -6.65
N LEU A 176 4.72 -5.01 -5.89
CA LEU A 176 4.85 -5.26 -4.45
C LEU A 176 5.77 -6.44 -4.11
N LYS A 177 5.82 -7.45 -4.98
CA LYS A 177 6.57 -8.69 -4.73
C LYS A 177 7.99 -8.69 -5.27
N MET A 178 8.34 -7.70 -6.09
CA MET A 178 9.68 -7.55 -6.66
C MET A 178 10.60 -6.88 -5.63
#